data_AF-A0A8B9I1J1-F1
#
_entry.id   AF-A0A8B9I1J1-F1
#
_cell.length_a   1.000
_cell.length_b   1.000
_cell.length_c   1.000
_cell.angle_alpha   90.00
_cell.angle_beta   90.00
_cell.angle_gamma   90.00
#
_symmetry.space_group_name_H-M   'P 1'
#
loop_
_entity.id
_entity.type
_entity.pdbx_description
1 polymer ?
#
loop_
_entity_poly.entity_id
_entity_poly.type
_entity_poly.pdbx_seq_one_letter_code
_entity_poly.pdbx_strand_id
1 'polypeptide(L)'
;LSNVLHSNCRELRLAKRKLKKSQQNSDLCSYQSLLPRVLTKVTVAKSSFYKRKLEESASDPCKLFNIFSSLLNPPTPQPPTTLSPDDFVNFFEEKVANIHQSFSPASTLPTRQHLPHSTSLSHFSLLYTPSSLFQTIASDLLPFITHIINTSLSSGHVPSTFKTARLVPILRKPTPDRLYVGNYRPASLLSFLSKVLKPSVYNQLSLFLTQNNLQDPNQSGFKPAHSTETALIAVTEKLHAAKATNLSSVLILLDLSAVFDTVNHNILLSILTSLGITGSAWHWFASYLEDRSYRVTCQGATSAPCRLSTGVPQGSVLGPLLFSFYTRSLGKIISSHGFSYHCYADDTQLILPLSDTQHVSVMSRRG
;
A
#
# COMPACT_ATOMS: atom_id res chain seq x y z
N LEU A 1 34.31 -0.15 -0.59
CA LEU A 1 34.02 -1.43 -1.27
C LEU A 1 34.92 -1.53 -2.49
N SER A 2 35.67 -2.64 -2.66
CA SER A 2 36.65 -2.79 -3.74
C SER A 2 35.99 -2.74 -5.13
N ASN A 3 36.67 -2.14 -6.12
CA ASN A 3 36.28 -2.07 -7.53
C ASN A 3 35.89 -3.45 -8.11
N VAL A 4 36.53 -4.51 -7.60
CA VAL A 4 36.27 -5.90 -7.97
C VAL A 4 34.86 -6.36 -7.58
N LEU A 5 34.35 -5.96 -6.41
CA LEU A 5 33.00 -6.36 -5.98
C LEU A 5 31.92 -5.62 -6.78
N HIS A 6 32.19 -4.36 -7.16
CA HIS A 6 31.31 -3.58 -8.02
C HIS A 6 31.19 -4.22 -9.41
N SER A 7 32.30 -4.67 -9.99
CA SER A 7 32.32 -5.40 -11.27
C SER A 7 31.48 -6.69 -11.19
N ASN A 8 31.71 -7.52 -10.17
CA ASN A 8 30.98 -8.78 -9.98
C ASN A 8 29.46 -8.56 -9.82
N CYS A 9 29.05 -7.52 -9.08
CA CYS A 9 27.64 -7.18 -8.92
C CYS A 9 27.02 -6.61 -10.21
N ARG A 10 27.82 -5.97 -11.07
CA ARG A 10 27.39 -5.49 -12.39
C ARG A 10 27.18 -6.67 -13.34
N GLU A 11 28.10 -7.63 -13.38
CA GLU A 11 27.98 -8.86 -14.18
C GLU A 11 26.74 -9.67 -13.82
N LEU A 12 26.46 -9.87 -12.53
CA LEU A 12 25.25 -10.57 -12.08
C LEU A 12 23.96 -9.87 -12.54
N ARG A 13 23.94 -8.52 -12.52
CA ARG A 13 22.81 -7.72 -13.01
C ARG A 13 22.62 -7.85 -14.51
N LEU A 14 23.71 -7.90 -15.28
CA LEU A 14 23.66 -8.10 -16.73
C LEU A 14 23.16 -9.51 -17.08
N ALA A 15 23.66 -10.55 -16.40
CA ALA A 15 23.21 -11.93 -16.58
C ALA A 15 21.71 -12.08 -16.27
N LYS A 16 21.23 -11.47 -15.17
CA LYS A 16 19.80 -11.46 -14.81
C LYS A 16 18.93 -10.75 -15.85
N ARG A 17 19.38 -9.60 -16.38
CA ARG A 17 18.68 -8.86 -17.43
C ARG A 17 18.62 -9.66 -18.73
N LYS A 18 19.71 -10.38 -19.06
CA LYS A 18 19.78 -11.24 -20.24
C LYS A 18 18.82 -12.42 -20.14
N LEU A 19 18.82 -13.15 -19.02
CA LEU A 19 17.87 -14.23 -18.73
C LEU A 19 16.41 -13.78 -18.86
N LYS A 20 16.08 -12.58 -18.33
CA LYS A 20 14.72 -12.04 -18.42
C LYS A 20 14.28 -11.72 -19.85
N LYS A 21 15.23 -11.46 -20.76
CA LYS A 21 14.96 -11.18 -22.18
C LYS A 21 14.93 -12.44 -23.05
N SER A 22 15.86 -13.37 -22.83
CA SER A 22 16.04 -14.54 -23.71
C SER A 22 15.20 -15.75 -23.31
N GLN A 23 14.94 -15.94 -22.02
CA GLN A 23 14.30 -17.13 -21.45
C GLN A 23 14.98 -18.47 -21.83
N GLN A 24 16.27 -18.44 -22.20
CA GLN A 24 17.04 -19.62 -22.60
C GLN A 24 17.69 -20.33 -21.41
N ASN A 25 17.77 -21.67 -21.47
CA ASN A 25 18.43 -22.49 -20.45
C ASN A 25 19.93 -22.18 -20.27
N SER A 26 20.62 -21.77 -21.34
CA SER A 26 22.05 -21.38 -21.28
C SER A 26 22.28 -20.15 -20.39
N ASP A 27 21.39 -19.15 -20.48
CA ASP A 27 21.45 -17.93 -19.66
C ASP A 27 21.03 -18.20 -18.20
N LEU A 28 20.15 -19.19 -17.98
CA LEU A 28 19.78 -19.66 -16.63
C LEU A 28 20.98 -20.30 -15.93
N CYS A 29 21.68 -21.22 -16.61
CA CYS A 29 22.91 -21.84 -16.08
C CYS A 29 23.99 -20.79 -15.78
N SER A 30 24.18 -19.80 -16.67
CA SER A 30 25.12 -18.71 -16.44
C SER A 30 24.77 -17.91 -15.18
N TYR A 31 23.51 -17.52 -15.01
CA TYR A 31 23.05 -16.82 -13.80
C TYR A 31 23.20 -17.68 -12.54
N GLN A 32 22.84 -18.96 -12.58
CA GLN A 32 22.96 -19.90 -11.46
C GLN A 32 24.42 -20.13 -11.04
N SER A 33 25.37 -20.10 -11.98
CA SER A 33 26.80 -20.23 -11.65
C SER A 33 27.39 -18.96 -11.02
N LEU A 34 26.92 -17.77 -11.44
CA LEU A 34 27.41 -16.48 -10.96
C LEU A 34 26.82 -16.11 -9.59
N LEU A 35 25.56 -16.44 -9.34
CA LEU A 35 24.83 -16.01 -8.15
C LEU A 35 25.51 -16.43 -6.83
N PRO A 36 25.89 -17.71 -6.60
CA PRO A 36 26.55 -18.11 -5.37
C PRO A 36 27.90 -17.41 -5.18
N ARG A 37 28.68 -17.27 -6.26
CA ARG A 37 30.02 -16.64 -6.21
C ARG A 37 29.93 -15.18 -5.80
N VAL A 38 28.98 -14.43 -6.35
CA VAL A 38 28.79 -13.02 -6.00
C VAL A 38 28.23 -12.89 -4.59
N LEU A 39 27.27 -13.72 -4.20
CA LEU A 39 26.71 -13.70 -2.84
C LEU A 39 27.78 -13.99 -1.79
N THR A 40 28.61 -15.02 -1.97
CA THR A 40 29.71 -15.34 -1.05
C THR A 40 30.68 -14.17 -0.92
N LYS A 41 31.11 -13.56 -2.03
CA LYS A 41 32.01 -12.40 -2.00
C LYS A 41 31.39 -11.19 -1.31
N VAL A 42 30.09 -10.96 -1.50
CA VAL A 42 29.35 -9.87 -0.81
C VAL A 42 29.26 -10.14 0.68
N THR A 43 28.96 -11.37 1.08
CA THR A 43 28.88 -11.78 2.50
C THR A 43 30.22 -11.61 3.19
N VAL A 44 31.30 -12.09 2.58
CA VAL A 44 32.67 -11.93 3.11
C VAL A 44 33.02 -10.45 3.24
N ALA A 45 32.79 -9.66 2.19
CA ALA A 45 33.10 -8.23 2.21
C ALA A 45 32.30 -7.46 3.28
N LYS A 46 31.02 -7.80 3.49
CA LYS A 46 30.19 -7.23 4.55
C LYS A 46 30.70 -7.62 5.93
N SER A 47 30.98 -8.91 6.14
CA SER A 47 31.52 -9.43 7.41
C SER A 47 32.83 -8.71 7.77
N SER A 48 33.78 -8.63 6.84
CA SER A 48 35.05 -7.93 7.07
C SER A 48 34.86 -6.43 7.33
N PHE A 49 33.94 -5.78 6.62
CA PHE A 49 33.65 -4.36 6.82
C PHE A 49 33.10 -4.07 8.21
N TYR A 50 32.07 -4.81 8.65
CA TYR A 50 31.48 -4.59 9.97
C TYR A 50 32.39 -5.04 11.10
N LYS A 51 33.16 -6.13 10.93
CA LYS A 51 34.18 -6.55 11.90
C LYS A 51 35.19 -5.43 12.14
N ARG A 52 35.76 -4.87 11.07
CA ARG A 52 36.70 -3.75 11.17
C ARG A 52 36.06 -2.51 11.81
N LYS A 53 34.83 -2.16 11.41
CA LYS A 53 34.12 -1.00 11.94
C LYS A 53 33.80 -1.11 13.44
N LEU A 54 33.51 -2.33 13.91
CA LEU A 54 33.32 -2.65 15.32
C LEU A 54 34.64 -2.58 16.09
N GLU A 55 35.72 -3.13 15.54
CA GLU A 55 37.08 -3.05 16.13
C GLU A 55 37.57 -1.59 16.25
N GLU A 56 37.39 -0.78 15.21
CA GLU A 56 37.75 0.66 15.19
C GLU A 56 36.93 1.49 16.19
N SER A 57 35.73 1.04 16.54
CA SER A 57 34.81 1.77 17.44
C SER A 57 34.72 1.15 18.84
N ALA A 58 35.55 0.14 19.15
CA ALA A 58 35.43 -0.66 20.37
C ALA A 58 35.56 0.14 21.68
N SER A 59 36.26 1.27 21.64
CA SER A 59 36.47 2.16 22.80
C SER A 59 35.34 3.17 23.04
N ASP A 60 34.35 3.26 22.14
CA ASP A 60 33.27 4.25 22.20
C ASP A 60 31.88 3.57 22.18
N PRO A 61 31.25 3.40 23.36
CA PRO A 61 29.94 2.75 23.48
C PRO A 61 28.83 3.42 22.65
N CYS A 62 28.87 4.74 22.47
CA CYS A 62 27.87 5.45 21.65
C CYS A 62 28.05 5.13 20.16
N LYS A 63 29.28 5.06 19.67
CA LYS A 63 29.54 4.65 18.28
C LYS A 63 29.16 3.20 18.03
N LEU A 64 29.46 2.30 18.97
CA LEU A 64 29.02 0.91 18.90
C LEU A 64 27.50 0.81 18.84
N PHE A 65 26.78 1.50 19.74
CA PHE A 65 25.32 1.51 19.74
C PHE A 65 24.76 2.04 18.42
N ASN A 66 25.33 3.11 17.86
CA ASN A 66 24.91 3.65 16.56
C ASN A 66 25.18 2.68 15.40
N ILE A 67 26.29 1.92 15.45
CA ILE A 67 26.59 0.87 14.46
C ILE A 67 25.57 -0.26 14.55
N PHE A 68 25.27 -0.75 15.76
CA PHE A 68 24.25 -1.78 15.98
C PHE A 68 22.86 -1.30 15.57
N SER A 69 22.48 -0.10 15.97
CA SER A 69 21.21 0.53 15.59
C SER A 69 21.08 0.65 14.07
N SER A 70 22.15 1.05 13.37
CA SER A 70 22.18 1.09 11.89
C SER A 70 22.13 -0.30 11.23
N LEU A 71 22.58 -1.36 11.91
CA LEU A 71 22.51 -2.73 11.39
C LEU A 71 21.11 -3.33 11.53
N LEU A 72 20.48 -3.09 12.68
CA LEU A 72 19.13 -3.54 12.99
C LEU A 72 18.07 -2.69 12.28
N ASN A 73 18.33 -1.40 12.13
CA ASN A 73 17.48 -0.40 11.48
C ASN A 73 18.27 0.26 10.34
N PRO A 74 18.48 -0.43 9.21
CA PRO A 74 19.20 0.15 8.08
C PRO A 74 18.50 1.43 7.61
N PRO A 75 19.24 2.55 7.44
CA PRO A 75 18.64 3.80 6.98
C PRO A 75 17.96 3.57 5.64
N THR A 76 16.75 4.11 5.48
CA THR A 76 15.99 3.98 4.23
C THR A 76 16.82 4.58 3.11
N PRO A 77 17.19 3.81 2.07
CA PRO A 77 18.04 4.34 1.03
C PRO A 77 17.30 5.45 0.29
N GLN A 78 17.92 6.63 0.24
CA GLN A 78 17.33 7.75 -0.48
C GLN A 78 17.31 7.46 -2.00
N PRO A 79 16.31 7.99 -2.72
CA PRO A 79 16.28 7.93 -4.18
C PRO A 79 17.54 8.56 -4.80
N PRO A 80 18.01 8.09 -5.96
CA PRO A 80 19.15 8.69 -6.64
C PRO A 80 18.84 10.15 -7.01
N THR A 81 19.87 10.99 -7.00
CA THR A 81 19.78 12.42 -7.37
C THR A 81 19.29 12.69 -8.79
N THR A 82 19.24 11.66 -9.65
CA THR A 82 18.76 11.77 -11.02
C THR A 82 17.24 11.69 -11.16
N LEU A 83 16.50 11.23 -10.14
CA LEU A 83 15.03 11.15 -10.21
C LEU A 83 14.39 12.39 -9.58
N SER A 84 13.64 13.13 -10.39
CA SER A 84 12.88 14.31 -9.97
C SER A 84 11.54 13.93 -9.34
N PRO A 85 10.92 14.82 -8.53
CA PRO A 85 9.54 14.63 -8.10
C PRO A 85 8.54 14.42 -9.25
N ASP A 86 8.77 15.06 -10.40
CA ASP A 86 7.88 14.97 -11.56
C ASP A 86 7.96 13.60 -12.25
N ASP A 87 9.13 12.94 -12.24
CA ASP A 87 9.27 11.55 -12.73
C ASP A 87 8.35 10.58 -11.96
N PHE A 88 8.23 10.80 -10.65
CA PHE A 88 7.33 10.01 -9.80
C PHE A 88 5.86 10.36 -10.03
N VAL A 89 5.53 11.64 -10.18
CA VAL A 89 4.16 12.08 -10.53
C VAL A 89 3.71 11.39 -11.82
N ASN A 90 4.50 11.55 -12.89
CA ASN A 90 4.19 10.99 -14.20
C ASN A 90 4.00 9.47 -14.11
N PHE A 91 4.92 8.76 -13.44
CA PHE A 91 4.81 7.31 -13.28
C PHE A 91 3.56 6.88 -12.51
N PHE A 92 3.21 7.57 -11.41
CA PHE A 92 2.05 7.20 -10.61
C PHE A 92 0.73 7.48 -11.35
N GLU A 93 0.62 8.60 -12.04
CA GLU A 93 -0.56 8.93 -12.85
C GLU A 93 -0.71 7.99 -14.05
N GLU A 94 0.37 7.75 -14.79
CA GLU A 94 0.37 6.83 -15.94
C GLU A 94 0.03 5.40 -15.51
N LYS A 95 0.52 4.94 -14.37
CA LYS A 95 0.19 3.63 -13.82
C LYS A 95 -1.31 3.47 -13.57
N VAL A 96 -1.95 4.48 -12.95
CA VAL A 96 -3.40 4.44 -12.69
C VAL A 96 -4.18 4.53 -14.01
N ALA A 97 -3.77 5.42 -14.91
CA ALA A 97 -4.38 5.57 -16.22
C ALA A 97 -4.32 4.27 -17.04
N ASN A 98 -3.17 3.59 -17.08
CA ASN A 98 -2.99 2.33 -17.79
C ASN A 98 -3.86 1.21 -17.21
N ILE A 99 -4.00 1.15 -15.88
CA ILE A 99 -4.94 0.21 -15.24
C ILE A 99 -6.37 0.52 -15.68
N HIS A 100 -6.78 1.78 -15.66
CA HIS A 100 -8.13 2.18 -16.05
C HIS A 100 -8.41 1.90 -17.54
N GLN A 101 -7.44 2.15 -18.43
CA GLN A 101 -7.55 1.84 -19.86
C GLN A 101 -7.61 0.34 -20.16
N SER A 102 -6.96 -0.49 -19.33
CA SER A 102 -7.02 -1.96 -19.48
C SER A 102 -8.42 -2.52 -19.27
N PHE A 103 -9.30 -1.77 -18.61
CA PHE A 103 -10.73 -2.04 -18.54
C PHE A 103 -11.44 -1.23 -19.63
N SER A 104 -11.83 -1.87 -20.75
CA SER A 104 -12.57 -1.21 -21.83
C SER A 104 -13.77 -0.42 -21.26
N PRO A 105 -13.83 0.92 -21.42
CA PRO A 105 -14.97 1.67 -20.95
C PRO A 105 -16.10 1.57 -21.98
N ALA A 106 -17.29 1.14 -21.55
CA ALA A 106 -18.49 1.65 -22.16
C ALA A 106 -18.58 3.16 -21.81
N SER A 107 -18.45 4.00 -22.84
CA SER A 107 -19.00 5.37 -22.98
C SER A 107 -18.75 6.41 -21.86
N THR A 108 -17.78 7.28 -22.13
CA THR A 108 -17.72 8.75 -21.89
C THR A 108 -18.40 9.38 -20.65
N LEU A 109 -17.61 10.13 -19.86
CA LEU A 109 -18.03 11.39 -19.22
C LEU A 109 -16.86 12.42 -19.27
N PRO A 110 -17.15 13.73 -19.22
CA PRO A 110 -16.42 14.76 -19.96
C PRO A 110 -15.17 15.29 -19.27
N THR A 111 -14.23 15.72 -20.10
CA THR A 111 -13.08 16.56 -19.77
C THR A 111 -13.54 17.81 -19.01
N ARG A 112 -13.23 17.91 -17.71
CA ARG A 112 -13.47 19.14 -16.94
C ARG A 112 -12.31 20.10 -17.11
N GLN A 113 -12.61 21.25 -17.71
CA GLN A 113 -11.72 22.36 -17.99
C GLN A 113 -11.11 22.99 -16.73
N HIS A 114 -9.92 23.56 -16.92
CA HIS A 114 -9.21 24.50 -16.05
C HIS A 114 -10.11 25.62 -15.52
N LEU A 115 -9.79 26.14 -14.31
CA LEU A 115 -9.95 27.55 -13.86
C LEU A 115 -9.39 27.70 -12.41
N PRO A 116 -9.09 28.92 -11.90
CA PRO A 116 -7.73 29.32 -11.53
C PRO A 116 -7.55 29.60 -10.02
N HIS A 117 -6.36 30.13 -9.71
CA HIS A 117 -5.79 30.52 -8.42
C HIS A 117 -6.76 31.01 -7.34
N SER A 118 -6.49 30.62 -6.09
CA SER A 118 -6.73 31.47 -4.94
C SER A 118 -5.62 31.30 -3.89
N THR A 119 -5.50 32.37 -3.13
CA THR A 119 -4.33 32.95 -2.48
C THR A 119 -3.89 32.28 -1.19
N SER A 120 -2.61 32.50 -0.89
CA SER A 120 -1.88 32.18 0.33
C SER A 120 -2.70 32.42 1.60
N LEU A 121 -2.81 31.38 2.42
CA LEU A 121 -2.97 31.50 3.86
C LEU A 121 -1.65 31.08 4.50
N SER A 122 -1.03 32.06 5.14
CA SER A 122 0.23 32.01 5.86
C SER A 122 0.34 30.78 6.78
N HIS A 123 1.52 30.17 6.72
CA HIS A 123 1.96 29.00 7.47
C HIS A 123 1.58 29.05 8.96
N PHE A 124 0.72 28.13 9.38
CA PHE A 124 0.80 27.52 10.71
C PHE A 124 1.25 26.08 10.54
N SER A 125 2.55 25.84 10.75
CA SER A 125 3.20 24.53 10.61
C SER A 125 2.92 23.61 11.80
N LEU A 126 1.65 23.24 12.02
CA LEU A 126 1.31 22.02 12.76
C LEU A 126 1.39 20.76 11.87
N LEU A 127 1.82 20.92 10.62
CA LEU A 127 1.92 19.84 9.64
C LEU A 127 2.90 18.74 10.07
N TYR A 128 3.87 19.06 10.94
CA TYR A 128 4.89 18.14 11.45
C TYR A 128 5.34 18.52 12.86
N THR A 129 4.43 18.56 13.83
CA THR A 129 4.88 18.61 15.24
C THR A 129 5.49 17.26 15.62
N PRO A 130 6.74 17.22 16.13
CA PRO A 130 7.28 16.02 16.76
C PRO A 130 6.28 15.55 17.83
N SER A 131 6.04 14.24 17.90
CA SER A 131 5.09 13.65 18.85
C SER A 131 5.38 14.07 20.30
N SER A 132 6.66 14.27 20.65
CA SER A 132 7.11 14.77 21.95
C SER A 132 6.66 16.21 22.24
N LEU A 133 6.83 17.13 21.27
CA LEU A 133 6.42 18.53 21.45
C LEU A 133 4.91 18.64 21.60
N PHE A 134 4.15 17.84 20.83
CA PHE A 134 2.70 17.81 20.96
C PHE A 134 2.27 17.32 22.34
N GLN A 135 2.89 16.28 22.89
CA GLN A 135 2.56 15.77 24.22
C GLN A 135 2.71 16.85 25.31
N THR A 136 3.68 17.75 25.17
CA THR A 136 3.89 18.85 26.13
C THR A 136 2.79 19.92 26.09
N ILE A 137 2.24 20.21 24.91
CA ILE A 137 1.20 21.26 24.71
C ILE A 137 -0.20 20.69 24.46
N ALA A 138 -0.36 19.37 24.58
CA ALA A 138 -1.57 18.67 24.18
C ALA A 138 -2.78 19.15 25.00
N SER A 139 -2.61 19.38 26.29
CA SER A 139 -3.68 19.85 27.19
C SER A 139 -4.32 21.14 26.68
N ASP A 140 -3.49 22.08 26.23
CA ASP A 140 -3.92 23.42 25.84
C ASP A 140 -4.54 23.41 24.43
N LEU A 141 -4.05 22.52 23.55
CA LEU A 141 -4.58 22.36 22.19
C LEU A 141 -5.82 21.47 22.12
N LEU A 142 -6.05 20.60 23.11
CA LEU A 142 -7.11 19.61 23.07
C LEU A 142 -8.51 20.20 22.89
N PRO A 143 -8.91 21.31 23.55
CA PRO A 143 -10.23 21.92 23.33
C PRO A 143 -10.42 22.37 21.88
N PHE A 144 -9.38 22.96 21.27
CA PHE A 144 -9.43 23.44 19.88
C PHE A 144 -9.46 22.28 18.88
N ILE A 145 -8.65 21.25 19.09
CA ILE A 145 -8.64 20.05 18.24
C ILE A 145 -9.98 19.34 18.32
N THR A 146 -10.53 19.19 19.53
CA THR A 146 -11.86 18.62 19.76
C THR A 146 -12.94 19.42 19.05
N HIS A 147 -12.88 20.75 19.14
CA HIS A 147 -13.81 21.62 18.43
C HIS A 147 -13.73 21.42 16.92
N ILE A 148 -12.51 21.42 16.33
CA ILE A 148 -12.31 21.19 14.89
C ILE A 148 -12.89 19.84 14.46
N ILE A 149 -12.64 18.78 15.23
CA ILE A 149 -13.15 17.44 14.93
C ILE A 149 -14.68 17.41 15.00
N ASN A 150 -15.28 17.90 16.08
CA ASN A 150 -16.72 17.90 16.25
C ASN A 150 -17.43 18.75 15.20
N THR A 151 -16.89 19.92 14.86
CA THR A 151 -17.41 20.77 13.79
C THR A 151 -17.31 20.06 12.43
N SER A 152 -16.18 19.39 12.14
CA SER A 152 -16.04 18.59 10.91
C SER A 152 -17.10 17.49 10.82
N LEU A 153 -17.29 16.72 11.89
CA LEU A 153 -18.24 15.60 11.91
C LEU A 153 -19.70 16.06 11.84
N SER A 154 -20.07 17.07 12.62
CA SER A 154 -21.45 17.60 12.66
C SER A 154 -21.86 18.29 11.36
N SER A 155 -20.94 19.05 10.74
CA SER A 155 -21.18 19.69 9.44
C SER A 155 -21.12 18.74 8.25
N GLY A 156 -20.59 17.52 8.45
CA GLY A 156 -20.34 16.59 7.34
C GLY A 156 -19.25 17.08 6.37
N HIS A 157 -18.31 17.91 6.83
CA HIS A 157 -17.28 18.50 5.97
C HIS A 157 -15.87 18.29 6.51
N VAL A 158 -14.93 17.89 5.66
CA VAL A 158 -13.51 17.74 5.99
C VAL A 158 -12.77 19.04 5.65
N PRO A 159 -12.04 19.66 6.60
CA PRO A 159 -11.26 20.86 6.32
C PRO A 159 -10.34 20.71 5.10
N SER A 160 -10.34 21.70 4.21
CA SER A 160 -9.54 21.69 2.96
C SER A 160 -8.04 21.46 3.22
N THR A 161 -7.51 22.01 4.31
CA THR A 161 -6.11 21.81 4.75
C THR A 161 -5.78 20.35 5.06
N PHE A 162 -6.78 19.50 5.35
CA PHE A 162 -6.61 18.08 5.63
C PHE A 162 -6.70 17.20 4.37
N LYS A 163 -7.07 17.79 3.22
CA LYS A 163 -7.25 17.12 1.93
C LYS A 163 -5.97 17.08 1.07
N THR A 164 -4.92 17.76 1.51
CA THR A 164 -3.61 17.76 0.84
C THR A 164 -2.65 16.75 1.47
N ALA A 165 -2.02 15.91 0.65
CA ALA A 165 -1.02 14.94 1.08
C ALA A 165 0.38 15.26 0.51
N ARG A 166 1.43 14.94 1.26
CA ARG A 166 2.80 14.92 0.74
C ARG A 166 3.22 13.48 0.47
N LEU A 167 3.38 13.11 -0.79
CA LEU A 167 3.86 11.79 -1.18
C LEU A 167 5.37 11.74 -1.10
N VAL A 168 5.88 10.75 -0.37
CA VAL A 168 7.31 10.42 -0.35
C VAL A 168 7.51 9.07 -1.03
N PRO A 169 8.32 8.98 -2.09
CA PRO A 169 8.65 7.70 -2.70
C PRO A 169 9.50 6.84 -1.77
N ILE A 170 9.02 5.66 -1.42
CA ILE A 170 9.72 4.69 -0.58
C ILE A 170 10.08 3.46 -1.41
N LEU A 171 11.33 3.01 -1.34
CA LEU A 171 11.75 1.78 -2.02
C LEU A 171 10.98 0.56 -1.49
N ARG A 172 10.43 -0.27 -2.39
CA ARG A 172 9.71 -1.51 -2.02
C ARG A 172 10.62 -2.55 -1.39
N LYS A 173 11.90 -2.58 -1.77
CA LYS A 173 12.91 -3.54 -1.29
C LYS A 173 14.25 -2.80 -1.06
N PRO A 174 15.20 -3.36 -0.29
CA PRO A 174 16.49 -2.71 -0.01
C PRO A 174 17.49 -2.76 -1.19
N THR A 175 17.40 -3.79 -2.03
CA THR A 175 18.32 -4.09 -3.14
C THR A 175 17.86 -3.81 -4.58
N PRO A 176 16.70 -3.20 -4.88
CA PRO A 176 16.24 -3.01 -6.25
C PRO A 176 17.00 -1.89 -6.96
N ASP A 177 16.82 -1.82 -8.28
CA ASP A 177 17.37 -0.75 -9.12
C ASP A 177 16.75 0.59 -8.73
N ARG A 178 17.56 1.48 -8.16
CA ARG A 178 17.10 2.77 -7.64
C ARG A 178 16.75 3.77 -8.74
N LEU A 179 17.22 3.53 -9.98
CA LEU A 179 16.90 4.37 -11.13
C LEU A 179 15.53 4.04 -11.74
N TYR A 180 14.95 2.90 -11.39
CA TYR A 180 13.65 2.50 -11.90
C TYR A 180 12.53 2.94 -10.94
N VAL A 181 11.73 3.92 -11.37
CA VAL A 181 10.62 4.53 -10.59
C VAL A 181 9.61 3.49 -10.10
N GLY A 182 9.37 2.42 -10.87
CA GLY A 182 8.45 1.34 -10.48
C GLY A 182 8.87 0.52 -9.25
N ASN A 183 10.13 0.63 -8.80
CA ASN A 183 10.58 0.03 -7.55
C ASN A 183 10.20 0.83 -6.30
N TYR A 184 9.57 1.98 -6.47
CA TYR A 184 9.08 2.81 -5.38
C TYR A 184 7.58 2.58 -5.16
N ARG A 185 7.15 2.77 -3.92
CA ARG A 185 5.74 2.92 -3.55
C ARG A 185 5.52 4.34 -3.04
N PRO A 186 4.38 4.99 -3.36
CA PRO A 186 4.05 6.26 -2.76
C PRO A 186 3.72 6.05 -1.27
N ALA A 187 4.19 6.93 -0.40
CA ALA A 187 3.76 6.97 1.00
C ALA A 187 3.15 8.34 1.30
N SER A 188 1.88 8.39 1.68
CA SER A 188 1.19 9.66 1.95
C SER A 188 1.47 10.15 3.36
N LEU A 189 2.18 11.26 3.45
CA LEU A 189 2.35 12.01 4.68
C LEU A 189 1.24 13.05 4.78
N LEU A 190 0.27 12.73 5.63
CA LEU A 190 -0.86 13.58 5.97
C LEU A 190 -0.49 14.52 7.14
N SER A 191 -1.12 15.69 7.18
CA SER A 191 -1.00 16.62 8.33
C SER A 191 -1.33 15.91 9.65
N PHE A 192 -0.68 16.31 10.74
CA PHE A 192 -0.98 15.77 12.07
C PHE A 192 -2.47 15.82 12.42
N LEU A 193 -3.13 16.98 12.26
CA LEU A 193 -4.56 17.13 12.59
C LEU A 193 -5.45 16.20 11.74
N SER A 194 -5.18 16.06 10.44
CA SER A 194 -5.84 15.05 9.59
C SER A 194 -5.64 13.62 10.10
N LYS A 195 -4.46 13.30 10.68
CA LYS A 195 -4.21 11.98 11.29
C LYS A 195 -4.97 11.79 12.61
N VAL A 196 -5.27 12.85 13.36
CA VAL A 196 -6.04 12.78 14.62
C VAL A 196 -7.55 12.68 14.35
N LEU A 197 -8.06 13.34 13.30
CA LEU A 197 -9.48 13.29 12.93
C LEU A 197 -9.95 11.87 12.55
N LYS A 198 -9.12 11.13 11.81
CA LYS A 198 -9.53 9.84 11.20
C LYS A 198 -9.76 8.70 12.19
N PRO A 199 -8.97 8.53 13.26
CA PRO A 199 -9.26 7.56 14.33
C PRO A 199 -10.65 7.76 14.95
N SER A 200 -11.08 9.00 15.17
CA SER A 200 -12.42 9.29 15.71
C SER A 200 -13.52 8.76 14.79
N VAL A 201 -13.39 8.98 13.48
CA VAL A 201 -14.31 8.45 12.46
C VAL A 201 -14.24 6.93 12.40
N TYR A 202 -13.01 6.37 12.39
CA TYR A 202 -12.78 4.93 12.32
C TYR A 202 -13.44 4.21 13.50
N ASN A 203 -13.29 4.72 14.72
CA ASN A 203 -13.86 4.11 15.91
C ASN A 203 -15.39 4.11 15.86
N GLN A 204 -16.01 5.23 15.51
CA GLN A 204 -17.47 5.33 15.37
C GLN A 204 -17.99 4.39 14.28
N LEU A 205 -17.34 4.38 13.13
CA LEU A 205 -17.71 3.51 12.00
C LEU A 205 -17.52 2.03 12.35
N SER A 206 -16.41 1.66 13.00
CA SER A 206 -16.13 0.28 13.41
C SER A 206 -17.17 -0.24 14.41
N LEU A 207 -17.57 0.60 15.37
CA LEU A 207 -18.65 0.29 16.32
C LEU A 207 -19.98 0.09 15.59
N PHE A 208 -20.37 1.01 14.70
CA PHE A 208 -21.58 0.89 13.89
C PHE A 208 -21.61 -0.42 13.10
N LEU A 209 -20.51 -0.78 12.42
CA LEU A 209 -20.46 -2.02 11.64
C LEU A 209 -20.59 -3.27 12.50
N THR A 210 -19.95 -3.26 13.68
CA THR A 210 -19.98 -4.40 14.61
C THR A 210 -21.38 -4.58 15.19
N GLN A 211 -22.01 -3.49 15.64
CA GLN A 211 -23.36 -3.51 16.23
C GLN A 211 -24.43 -3.96 15.23
N ASN A 212 -24.23 -3.69 13.93
CA ASN A 212 -25.18 -4.02 12.88
C ASN A 212 -24.80 -5.27 12.06
N ASN A 213 -23.77 -6.03 12.48
CA ASN A 213 -23.28 -7.21 11.76
C ASN A 213 -22.96 -6.94 10.27
N LEU A 214 -22.41 -5.76 9.98
CA LEU A 214 -22.10 -5.29 8.62
C LEU A 214 -20.66 -5.59 8.20
N GLN A 215 -19.93 -6.46 8.87
CA GLN A 215 -18.58 -6.86 8.45
C GLN A 215 -18.66 -8.10 7.55
N ASP A 216 -17.74 -8.21 6.58
CA ASP A 216 -17.59 -9.44 5.81
C ASP A 216 -16.97 -10.53 6.72
N PRO A 217 -17.63 -11.68 6.93
CA PRO A 217 -17.06 -12.77 7.72
C PRO A 217 -15.79 -13.38 7.09
N ASN A 218 -15.64 -13.31 5.77
CA ASN A 218 -14.48 -13.84 5.04
C ASN A 218 -13.35 -12.82 4.87
N GLN A 219 -13.40 -11.66 5.55
CA GLN A 219 -12.31 -10.67 5.56
C GLN A 219 -11.60 -10.68 6.92
N SER A 220 -10.31 -11.05 6.90
CA SER A 220 -9.44 -11.03 8.10
C SER A 220 -8.51 -9.82 8.16
N GLY A 221 -8.27 -9.12 7.05
CA GLY A 221 -7.39 -7.97 7.02
C GLY A 221 -7.99 -6.74 7.71
N PHE A 222 -7.17 -6.03 8.49
CA PHE A 222 -7.54 -4.78 9.17
C PHE A 222 -8.79 -4.89 10.07
N LYS A 223 -9.05 -6.11 10.57
CA LYS A 223 -10.17 -6.43 11.44
C LYS A 223 -9.64 -6.78 12.84
N PRO A 224 -10.22 -6.22 13.92
CA PRO A 224 -9.83 -6.56 15.29
C PRO A 224 -9.95 -8.07 15.54
N ALA A 225 -9.00 -8.64 16.30
CA ALA A 225 -8.93 -10.07 16.62
C ALA A 225 -8.74 -11.02 15.43
N HIS A 226 -8.35 -10.52 14.25
CA HIS A 226 -7.92 -11.33 13.12
C HIS A 226 -6.43 -11.11 12.83
N SER A 227 -5.75 -12.17 12.37
CA SER A 227 -4.35 -12.17 11.95
C SER A 227 -4.16 -12.97 10.66
N THR A 228 -2.94 -12.97 10.12
CA THR A 228 -2.58 -13.85 9.00
C THR A 228 -2.77 -15.33 9.34
N GLU A 229 -2.63 -15.71 10.62
CA GLU A 229 -2.86 -17.09 11.06
C GLU A 229 -4.34 -17.44 11.01
N THR A 230 -5.22 -16.55 11.47
CA THR A 230 -6.68 -16.77 11.37
C THR A 230 -7.14 -16.92 9.92
N ALA A 231 -6.53 -16.17 8.99
CA ALA A 231 -6.81 -16.28 7.57
C ALA A 231 -6.32 -17.62 6.99
N LEU A 232 -5.10 -18.03 7.36
CA LEU A 232 -4.54 -19.31 6.95
C LEU A 232 -5.40 -20.48 7.45
N ILE A 233 -5.78 -20.47 8.73
CA ILE A 233 -6.65 -21.50 9.32
C ILE A 233 -7.99 -21.57 8.57
N ALA A 234 -8.62 -20.43 8.29
CA ALA A 234 -9.90 -20.40 7.58
C ALA A 234 -9.83 -21.01 6.18
N VAL A 235 -8.75 -20.76 5.44
CA VAL A 235 -8.51 -21.36 4.11
C VAL A 235 -8.20 -22.85 4.22
N THR A 236 -7.27 -23.21 5.10
CA THR A 236 -6.83 -24.60 5.28
C THR A 236 -7.98 -25.49 5.75
N GLU A 237 -8.85 -25.01 6.64
CA GLU A 237 -10.05 -25.72 7.08
C GLU A 237 -11.01 -25.98 5.92
N LYS A 238 -11.27 -24.99 5.05
CA LYS A 238 -12.11 -25.18 3.85
C LYS A 238 -11.54 -26.25 2.91
N LEU A 239 -10.22 -26.29 2.73
CA LEU A 239 -9.55 -27.31 1.93
C LEU A 239 -9.62 -28.71 2.58
N HIS A 240 -9.44 -28.79 3.90
CA HIS A 240 -9.57 -30.05 4.63
C HIS A 240 -11.00 -30.58 4.62
N ALA A 241 -12.00 -29.71 4.80
CA ALA A 241 -13.41 -30.07 4.74
C ALA A 241 -13.79 -30.64 3.37
N ALA A 242 -13.36 -29.99 2.28
CA ALA A 242 -13.58 -30.51 0.93
C ALA A 242 -12.93 -31.90 0.73
N LYS A 243 -11.68 -32.06 1.18
CA LYS A 243 -10.97 -33.34 1.13
C LYS A 243 -11.67 -34.43 1.94
N ALA A 244 -12.20 -34.12 3.12
CA ALA A 244 -12.94 -35.06 3.95
C ALA A 244 -14.23 -35.56 3.27
N THR A 245 -14.80 -34.76 2.37
CA THR A 245 -15.94 -35.14 1.52
C THR A 245 -15.55 -35.80 0.19
N ASN A 246 -14.30 -36.26 0.05
CA ASN A 246 -13.74 -36.81 -1.19
C ASN A 246 -13.82 -35.87 -2.40
N LEU A 247 -13.76 -34.55 -2.17
CA LEU A 247 -13.67 -33.56 -3.23
C LEU A 247 -12.21 -33.10 -3.39
N SER A 248 -11.80 -32.91 -4.64
CA SER A 248 -10.58 -32.16 -4.94
C SER A 248 -10.85 -30.66 -4.80
N SER A 249 -9.83 -29.83 -4.62
CA SER A 249 -10.02 -28.38 -4.50
C SER A 249 -8.98 -27.60 -5.31
N VAL A 250 -9.43 -26.52 -5.93
CA VAL A 250 -8.56 -25.55 -6.61
C VAL A 250 -8.51 -24.28 -5.78
N LEU A 251 -7.30 -23.86 -5.42
CA LEU A 251 -7.02 -22.58 -4.77
C LEU A 251 -6.48 -21.60 -5.82
N ILE A 252 -7.18 -20.48 -5.99
CA ILE A 252 -6.79 -19.38 -6.90
C ILE A 252 -6.41 -18.18 -6.03
N LEU A 253 -5.21 -17.64 -6.27
CA LEU A 253 -4.71 -16.46 -5.58
C LEU A 253 -4.81 -15.26 -6.52
N LEU A 254 -5.60 -14.26 -6.13
CA LEU A 254 -5.74 -13.01 -6.88
C LEU A 254 -4.83 -11.94 -6.29
N ASP A 255 -4.00 -11.35 -7.14
CA ASP A 255 -3.15 -10.20 -6.81
C ASP A 255 -3.75 -8.94 -7.48
N LEU A 256 -4.31 -8.05 -6.67
CA LEU A 256 -4.97 -6.84 -7.15
C LEU A 256 -3.93 -5.71 -7.31
N SER A 257 -3.78 -5.24 -8.55
CA SER A 257 -2.82 -4.18 -8.85
C SER A 257 -3.28 -2.81 -8.34
N ALA A 258 -2.44 -2.16 -7.52
CA ALA A 258 -2.61 -0.76 -7.11
C ALA A 258 -3.97 -0.42 -6.46
N VAL A 259 -4.51 -1.36 -5.69
CA VAL A 259 -5.86 -1.30 -5.10
C VAL A 259 -6.25 0.02 -4.47
N PHE A 260 -5.39 0.60 -3.65
CA PHE A 260 -5.69 1.84 -2.94
C PHE A 260 -5.67 3.05 -3.87
N ASP A 261 -5.03 2.98 -5.02
CA ASP A 261 -4.89 4.08 -5.97
C ASP A 261 -6.06 4.12 -6.98
N THR A 262 -6.77 2.99 -7.15
CA THR A 262 -7.78 2.77 -8.19
C THR A 262 -9.23 2.80 -7.70
N VAL A 263 -9.47 2.96 -6.39
CA VAL A 263 -10.82 3.02 -5.81
C VAL A 263 -11.65 4.13 -6.45
N ASN A 264 -12.78 3.79 -7.08
CA ASN A 264 -13.69 4.78 -7.63
C ASN A 264 -14.54 5.40 -6.51
N HIS A 265 -14.53 6.73 -6.40
CA HIS A 265 -15.22 7.44 -5.31
C HIS A 265 -16.74 7.29 -5.39
N ASN A 266 -17.34 7.35 -6.59
CA ASN A 266 -18.79 7.23 -6.76
C ASN A 266 -19.30 5.85 -6.36
N ILE A 267 -18.57 4.79 -6.76
CA ILE A 267 -18.88 3.42 -6.38
C ILE A 267 -18.75 3.26 -4.85
N LEU A 268 -17.67 3.78 -4.25
CA LEU A 268 -17.48 3.74 -2.81
C LEU A 268 -18.61 4.45 -2.04
N LEU A 269 -19.03 5.65 -2.48
CA LEU A 269 -20.13 6.39 -1.87
C LEU A 269 -21.48 5.68 -2.00
N SER A 270 -21.74 5.03 -3.13
CA SER A 270 -22.92 4.18 -3.34
C SER A 270 -22.91 2.98 -2.37
N ILE A 271 -21.75 2.33 -2.21
CA ILE A 271 -21.59 1.24 -1.24
C ILE A 271 -21.84 1.73 0.20
N LEU A 272 -21.30 2.88 0.61
CA LEU A 272 -21.55 3.44 1.94
C LEU A 272 -23.06 3.68 2.17
N THR A 273 -23.77 4.17 1.15
CA THR A 273 -25.24 4.32 1.20
C THR A 273 -25.93 2.97 1.41
N SER A 274 -25.50 1.91 0.72
CA SER A 274 -26.04 0.55 0.88
C SER A 274 -25.78 -0.06 2.25
N LEU A 275 -24.79 0.46 2.99
CA LEU A 275 -24.51 0.08 4.39
C LEU A 275 -25.34 0.87 5.40
N GLY A 276 -26.22 1.76 4.95
CA GLY A 276 -27.03 2.63 5.81
C GLY A 276 -26.33 3.92 6.27
N ILE A 277 -25.14 4.23 5.74
CA ILE A 277 -24.44 5.48 6.06
C ILE A 277 -25.07 6.60 5.24
N THR A 278 -25.78 7.50 5.92
CA THR A 278 -26.55 8.60 5.33
C THR A 278 -26.31 9.90 6.09
N GLY A 279 -26.96 11.00 5.68
CA GLY A 279 -26.90 12.28 6.38
C GLY A 279 -25.49 12.87 6.47
N SER A 280 -25.16 13.51 7.58
CA SER A 280 -23.85 14.17 7.78
C SER A 280 -22.66 13.22 7.64
N ALA A 281 -22.80 11.96 8.07
CA ALA A 281 -21.74 10.96 7.93
C ALA A 281 -21.42 10.66 6.45
N TRP A 282 -22.45 10.54 5.61
CA TRP A 282 -22.26 10.35 4.17
C TRP A 282 -21.58 11.57 3.53
N HIS A 283 -22.06 12.79 3.85
CA HIS A 283 -21.46 14.03 3.36
C HIS A 283 -20.00 14.16 3.81
N TRP A 284 -19.68 13.69 5.01
CA TRP A 284 -18.31 13.67 5.52
C TRP A 284 -17.42 12.79 4.66
N PHE A 285 -17.87 11.57 4.28
CA PHE A 285 -17.12 10.69 3.38
C PHE A 285 -17.00 11.25 1.97
N ALA A 286 -18.05 11.86 1.42
CA ALA A 286 -17.99 12.56 0.13
C ALA A 286 -16.94 13.67 0.17
N SER A 287 -17.01 14.55 1.17
CA SER A 287 -16.01 15.59 1.40
C SER A 287 -14.61 15.02 1.68
N TYR A 288 -14.49 13.85 2.30
CA TYR A 288 -13.20 13.22 2.57
C TYR A 288 -12.49 12.78 1.30
N LEU A 289 -13.24 12.34 0.29
CA LEU A 289 -12.76 11.80 -0.98
C LEU A 289 -12.59 12.88 -2.06
N GLU A 290 -13.45 13.90 -2.06
CA GLU A 290 -13.44 15.00 -3.04
C GLU A 290 -12.34 16.03 -2.81
N ASP A 291 -11.96 16.75 -3.88
CA ASP A 291 -11.01 17.87 -3.90
C ASP A 291 -9.69 17.59 -3.18
N ARG A 292 -9.24 16.34 -3.28
CA ARG A 292 -7.96 15.93 -2.75
C ARG A 292 -6.84 16.30 -3.71
N SER A 293 -5.71 16.67 -3.12
CA SER A 293 -4.49 16.89 -3.87
C SER A 293 -3.29 16.27 -3.18
N TYR A 294 -2.24 16.02 -3.95
CA TYR A 294 -0.96 15.63 -3.41
C TYR A 294 0.19 16.37 -4.08
N ARG A 295 1.33 16.39 -3.41
CA ARG A 295 2.61 16.80 -3.98
C ARG A 295 3.63 15.71 -3.71
N VAL A 296 4.47 15.39 -4.69
CA VAL A 296 5.58 14.46 -4.48
C VAL A 296 6.77 15.25 -3.95
N THR A 297 7.39 14.77 -2.87
CA THR A 297 8.63 15.33 -2.33
C THR A 297 9.73 14.27 -2.36
N CYS A 298 10.82 14.59 -3.04
CA CYS A 298 11.99 13.74 -3.21
C CYS A 298 13.24 14.61 -3.12
N GLN A 299 14.21 14.22 -2.29
CA GLN A 299 15.52 14.91 -2.17
C GLN A 299 15.43 16.43 -1.94
N GLY A 300 14.47 16.88 -1.12
CA GLY A 300 14.27 18.30 -0.82
C GLY A 300 13.51 19.10 -1.88
N ALA A 301 13.34 18.56 -3.09
CA ALA A 301 12.48 19.13 -4.13
C ALA A 301 11.03 18.66 -3.97
N THR A 302 10.08 19.50 -4.38
CA THR A 302 8.63 19.19 -4.33
C THR A 302 7.96 19.56 -5.64
N SER A 303 7.10 18.68 -6.16
CA SER A 303 6.35 18.89 -7.40
C SER A 303 5.26 19.96 -7.24
N ALA A 304 4.67 20.33 -8.39
CA ALA A 304 3.38 21.01 -8.40
C ALA A 304 2.27 20.14 -7.74
N PRO A 305 1.18 20.75 -7.23
CA PRO A 305 0.02 20.00 -6.77
C PRO A 305 -0.64 19.20 -7.89
N CYS A 306 -0.85 17.91 -7.66
CA CYS A 306 -1.64 17.02 -8.50
C CYS A 306 -2.99 16.75 -7.84
N ARG A 307 -4.06 16.68 -8.63
CA ARG A 307 -5.40 16.31 -8.12
C ARG A 307 -5.50 14.78 -8.00
N LEU A 308 -6.17 14.33 -6.95
CA LEU A 308 -6.43 12.91 -6.71
C LEU A 308 -7.93 12.64 -6.94
N SER A 309 -8.27 12.12 -8.11
CA SER A 309 -9.66 11.81 -8.51
C SER A 309 -10.10 10.38 -8.19
N THR A 310 -9.16 9.50 -7.84
CA THR A 310 -9.41 8.10 -7.51
C THR A 310 -8.54 7.67 -6.35
N GLY A 311 -8.90 6.54 -5.75
CA GLY A 311 -8.16 5.94 -4.66
C GLY A 311 -8.53 6.50 -3.29
N VAL A 312 -7.96 5.86 -2.27
CA VAL A 312 -8.03 6.25 -0.88
C VAL A 312 -6.61 6.52 -0.36
N PRO A 313 -6.40 7.48 0.55
CA PRO A 313 -5.05 7.83 0.99
C PRO A 313 -4.30 6.66 1.63
N GLN A 314 -3.18 6.24 1.02
CA GLN A 314 -2.29 5.21 1.56
C GLN A 314 -1.66 5.67 2.87
N GLY A 315 -1.71 4.83 3.91
CA GLY A 315 -1.23 5.19 5.25
C GLY A 315 -2.25 5.95 6.10
N SER A 316 -3.51 6.08 5.64
CA SER A 316 -4.62 6.47 6.50
C SER A 316 -5.25 5.25 7.18
N VAL A 317 -5.72 5.42 8.42
CA VAL A 317 -6.46 4.37 9.15
C VAL A 317 -7.81 4.02 8.49
N LEU A 318 -8.40 4.98 7.78
CA LEU A 318 -9.67 4.77 7.05
C LEU A 318 -9.48 4.07 5.70
N GLY A 319 -8.34 4.23 5.03
CA GLY A 319 -8.10 3.68 3.70
C GLY A 319 -8.36 2.17 3.61
N PRO A 320 -7.74 1.36 4.48
CA PRO A 320 -7.99 -0.09 4.53
C PRO A 320 -9.44 -0.47 4.80
N LEU A 321 -10.12 0.26 5.70
CA LEU A 321 -11.53 0.01 6.03
C LEU A 321 -12.47 0.36 4.86
N LEU A 322 -12.22 1.47 4.17
CA LEU A 322 -12.99 1.85 2.99
C LEU A 322 -12.77 0.85 1.84
N PHE A 323 -11.53 0.36 1.70
CA PHE A 323 -11.23 -0.66 0.71
C PHE A 323 -11.94 -1.99 0.99
N SER A 324 -12.07 -2.40 2.26
CA SER A 324 -12.80 -3.63 2.59
C SER A 324 -14.30 -3.52 2.27
N PHE A 325 -14.90 -2.33 2.36
CA PHE A 325 -16.27 -2.12 1.86
C PHE A 325 -16.33 -2.22 0.34
N TYR A 326 -15.35 -1.64 -0.34
CA TYR A 326 -15.28 -1.62 -1.80
C TYR A 326 -15.25 -3.04 -2.38
N THR A 327 -14.53 -3.95 -1.74
CA THR A 327 -14.41 -5.35 -2.17
C THR A 327 -15.52 -6.25 -1.63
N ARG A 328 -16.33 -5.82 -0.66
CA ARG A 328 -17.40 -6.62 -0.06
C ARG A 328 -18.40 -7.14 -1.09
N SER A 329 -18.73 -6.34 -2.10
CA SER A 329 -19.68 -6.72 -3.15
C SER A 329 -19.19 -7.92 -3.98
N LEU A 330 -17.87 -8.12 -4.07
CA LEU A 330 -17.27 -9.26 -4.77
C LEU A 330 -17.68 -10.58 -4.13
N GLY A 331 -17.88 -10.63 -2.82
CA GLY A 331 -18.24 -11.86 -2.12
C GLY A 331 -19.51 -12.52 -2.67
N LYS A 332 -20.56 -11.72 -2.90
CA LYS A 332 -21.81 -12.22 -3.49
C LYS A 332 -21.61 -12.76 -4.91
N ILE A 333 -20.80 -12.08 -5.72
CA ILE A 333 -20.49 -12.48 -7.09
C ILE A 333 -19.66 -13.76 -7.11
N ILE A 334 -18.66 -13.87 -6.24
CA ILE A 334 -17.80 -15.05 -6.12
C ILE A 334 -18.68 -16.26 -5.74
N SER A 335 -19.51 -16.11 -4.72
CA SER A 335 -20.40 -17.18 -4.27
C SER A 335 -21.43 -17.59 -5.31
N SER A 336 -21.93 -16.66 -6.14
CA SER A 336 -22.86 -17.01 -7.22
C SER A 336 -22.26 -17.90 -8.31
N HIS A 337 -20.93 -17.96 -8.40
CA HIS A 337 -20.19 -18.82 -9.33
C HIS A 337 -19.70 -20.13 -8.67
N GLY A 338 -20.17 -20.45 -7.46
CA GLY A 338 -19.81 -21.68 -6.74
C GLY A 338 -18.44 -21.63 -6.05
N PHE A 339 -17.78 -20.49 -6.04
CA PHE A 339 -16.53 -20.30 -5.31
C PHE A 339 -16.81 -19.90 -3.86
N SER A 340 -16.02 -20.44 -2.94
CA SER A 340 -15.83 -19.82 -1.64
C SER A 340 -14.60 -18.91 -1.69
N TYR A 341 -14.49 -17.95 -0.77
CA TYR A 341 -13.33 -17.06 -0.72
C TYR A 341 -12.89 -16.77 0.71
N HIS A 342 -11.67 -16.27 0.81
CA HIS A 342 -11.14 -15.62 1.99
C HIS A 342 -10.26 -14.46 1.57
N CYS A 343 -10.39 -13.32 2.25
CA CYS A 343 -9.64 -12.11 1.98
C CYS A 343 -8.77 -11.75 3.18
N TYR A 344 -7.56 -11.26 2.88
CA TYR A 344 -6.74 -10.54 3.83
C TYR A 344 -6.28 -9.25 3.16
N ALA A 345 -6.89 -8.12 3.55
CA ALA A 345 -6.66 -6.84 2.88
C ALA A 345 -7.03 -6.93 1.38
N ASP A 346 -6.06 -6.73 0.50
CA ASP A 346 -6.14 -6.85 -0.95
C ASP A 346 -5.88 -8.27 -1.48
N ASP A 347 -5.24 -9.14 -0.70
CA ASP A 347 -5.04 -10.54 -1.08
C ASP A 347 -6.39 -11.28 -1.02
N THR A 348 -6.84 -11.79 -2.16
CA THR A 348 -8.10 -12.54 -2.28
C THR A 348 -7.81 -13.97 -2.72
N GLN A 349 -8.24 -14.94 -1.90
CA GLN A 349 -8.12 -16.36 -2.18
C GLN A 349 -9.49 -16.91 -2.57
N LEU A 350 -9.62 -17.51 -3.76
CA LEU A 350 -10.82 -18.22 -4.19
C LEU A 350 -10.59 -19.73 -4.09
N ILE A 351 -11.59 -20.44 -3.59
CA ILE A 351 -11.54 -21.88 -3.36
C ILE A 351 -12.75 -22.50 -4.07
N LEU A 352 -12.46 -23.39 -5.03
CA LEU A 352 -13.48 -24.16 -5.75
C LEU A 352 -13.31 -25.66 -5.44
N PRO A 353 -14.28 -26.30 -4.79
CA PRO A 353 -14.32 -27.75 -4.71
C PRO A 353 -14.73 -28.34 -6.06
N LEU A 354 -14.07 -29.42 -6.48
CA LEU A 354 -14.32 -30.16 -7.71
C LEU A 354 -14.68 -31.61 -7.37
N SER A 355 -15.71 -32.14 -8.04
CA SER A 355 -15.96 -33.58 -8.05
C SER A 355 -14.97 -34.29 -8.98
N ASP A 356 -14.70 -35.57 -8.73
CA ASP A 356 -13.75 -36.37 -9.52
C ASP A 356 -14.06 -36.38 -11.03
N THR A 357 -15.34 -36.30 -11.41
CA THR A 357 -15.79 -36.20 -12.80
C THR A 357 -15.38 -34.89 -13.49
N GLN A 358 -15.23 -33.79 -12.75
CA GLN A 358 -14.79 -32.50 -13.28
C GLN A 358 -13.27 -32.38 -13.34
N HIS A 359 -12.55 -33.10 -12.47
CA HIS A 359 -11.09 -33.10 -12.40
C HIS A 359 -10.43 -33.54 -13.72
N VAL A 360 -11.01 -34.55 -14.39
CA VAL A 360 -10.54 -35.07 -15.69
C VAL A 360 -10.71 -34.04 -16.81
N SER A 361 -11.80 -33.26 -16.79
CA SER A 361 -12.11 -32.27 -17.84
C SER A 361 -11.20 -31.03 -17.82
N VAL A 362 -10.77 -30.59 -16.63
CA VAL A 362 -9.89 -29.42 -16.47
C VAL A 362 -8.44 -29.76 -16.83
N MET A 363 -7.99 -30.99 -16.52
CA MET A 363 -6.66 -31.45 -16.92
C MET A 363 -6.56 -31.79 -18.42
N SER A 364 -7.63 -32.28 -19.04
CA SER A 364 -7.67 -32.58 -20.47
C SER A 364 -7.59 -31.35 -21.39
N ARG A 365 -7.84 -30.14 -20.88
CA ARG A 365 -7.72 -28.89 -21.66
C ARG A 365 -6.33 -28.24 -21.62
N ARG A 366 -5.34 -28.89 -20.99
CA ARG A 366 -3.92 -28.50 -20.99
C ARG A 366 -3.06 -29.44 -21.88
N GLY A 367 -3.63 -29.94 -22.97
CA GLY A 367 -2.90 -30.66 -24.03
C GLY A 367 -2.42 -29.71 -25.11
#